data_AF-A0A660Z6W5-F1
#
_entry.id   AF-A0A660Z6W5-F1
#
_cell.length_a   1.000
_cell.length_b   1.000
_cell.length_c   1.000
_cell.angle_alpha   90.00
_cell.angle_beta   90.00
_cell.angle_gamma   90.00
#
_symmetry.space_group_name_H-M   'P 1'
#
loop_
_entity.id
_entity.type
_entity.pdbx_description
1 polymer ?
#
loop_
_entity_poly.entity_id
_entity_poly.type
_entity_poly.pdbx_seq_one_letter_code
_entity_poly.pdbx_strand_id
1 'polypeptide(L)'
;MIKLINKISSILIIIILTTTPIISASFIIKENSQNNTKIENKNINQKIMNVIQTINETLLKNLLEELVSFGPRMTGTYGCEKAAEYIYNKFKKMNLTTRYQAWESFGNKWYPRFFKGKNIEATLKGKNNPEKDILIFNAHYDSVKVSPGANDDGSGVVAVLAAAYALSKYKFNRTIKFVTFSGEEEGLLGSKAYVKEIYENNTDILIELNADMIGYAETTEGGKTYRLWGTEDTPWIINSIKNINQEFNIGFLNMPTRTLRRDLKGGGSDYFNFLKYGYECIIFWQSEYNKEYYHTPNDTIEHVNFSYLVNTTRLIAGTLAYLADAEIEPPQIHIASPKKGKLYFEDRILKTLKDFKTTVIDDVLIYTEVEQGSSPIKKVEFYYDGKLQHTAWEKPYIWRLNKISIRKHNITAIVYDENGKTSKDTIYFTFLNLIRKR
;
A
#
# COMPACT_ATOMS: atom_id res chain seq x y z
N MET A 1 75.70 29.85 69.87
CA MET A 1 76.35 29.34 68.65
C MET A 1 75.52 28.17 68.11
N ILE A 2 74.75 28.43 67.05
CA ILE A 2 74.21 27.51 66.01
C ILE A 2 73.33 26.30 66.42
N LYS A 3 72.05 26.39 65.98
CA LYS A 3 71.09 25.40 65.38
C LYS A 3 70.91 24.01 66.03
N LEU A 4 69.76 23.33 65.95
CA LEU A 4 68.34 23.50 65.58
C LEU A 4 67.77 22.05 65.72
N ILE A 5 66.51 21.85 66.13
CA ILE A 5 65.55 20.83 65.61
C ILE A 5 64.43 20.45 66.62
N ASN A 6 63.20 20.74 66.17
CA ASN A 6 61.90 20.04 66.23
C ASN A 6 61.30 19.50 67.55
N LYS A 7 60.04 19.87 67.84
CA LYS A 7 58.81 19.13 67.47
C LYS A 7 57.54 19.80 68.07
N ILE A 8 56.47 19.92 67.27
CA ILE A 8 55.10 20.15 67.77
C ILE A 8 54.15 19.21 67.03
N SER A 9 53.27 18.59 67.81
CA SER A 9 52.19 17.68 67.42
C SER A 9 50.92 18.46 67.03
N SER A 10 50.07 17.88 66.16
CA SER A 10 48.63 17.62 66.41
C SER A 10 47.75 17.59 65.13
N ILE A 11 47.06 16.45 64.97
CA ILE A 11 45.68 16.24 64.44
C ILE A 11 45.39 16.57 62.96
N LEU A 12 45.07 15.54 62.17
CA LEU A 12 44.27 15.65 60.95
C LEU A 12 43.28 14.49 60.81
N ILE A 13 42.02 14.84 60.57
CA ILE A 13 40.88 13.97 60.22
C ILE A 13 41.10 13.38 58.82
N ILE A 14 40.97 12.06 58.66
CA ILE A 14 40.98 11.38 57.36
C ILE A 14 39.53 11.10 56.94
N ILE A 15 39.11 11.73 55.86
CA ILE A 15 37.91 11.40 55.08
C ILE A 15 38.27 10.24 54.15
N ILE A 16 37.58 9.11 54.28
CA ILE A 16 37.69 7.99 53.34
C ILE A 16 36.82 8.31 52.11
N LEU A 17 37.46 8.68 51.00
CA LEU A 17 36.86 8.70 49.66
C LEU A 17 36.81 7.26 49.14
N THR A 18 35.64 6.62 49.12
CA THR A 18 35.41 5.42 48.32
C THR A 18 35.12 5.85 46.88
N THR A 19 36.10 5.73 46.00
CA THR A 19 35.91 5.83 44.55
C THR A 19 35.19 4.58 44.06
N THR A 20 33.88 4.64 43.87
CA THR A 20 33.18 3.71 42.96
C THR A 20 33.43 4.17 41.52
N PRO A 21 33.90 3.30 40.61
CA PRO A 21 33.96 3.67 39.20
C PRO A 21 32.52 3.77 38.70
N ILE A 22 32.09 4.98 38.35
CA ILE A 22 30.91 5.16 37.49
C ILE A 22 31.34 4.67 36.12
N ILE A 23 31.09 3.39 35.84
CA ILE A 23 31.12 2.88 34.46
C ILE A 23 29.99 3.62 33.74
N SER A 24 30.39 4.47 32.79
CA SER A 24 29.50 5.15 31.85
C SER A 24 28.79 4.11 30.99
N ALA A 25 27.65 3.59 31.48
CA ALA A 25 26.75 2.72 30.73
C ALA A 25 26.17 3.39 29.46
N SER A 26 26.39 4.70 29.28
CA SER A 26 25.84 5.51 28.19
C SER A 26 26.60 5.39 26.85
N PHE A 27 27.81 4.81 26.82
CA PHE A 27 28.60 4.67 25.57
C PHE A 27 28.50 3.29 24.92
N ILE A 28 28.31 2.22 25.69
CA ILE A 28 28.28 0.84 25.16
C ILE A 28 26.94 0.49 24.47
N ILE A 29 25.84 1.15 24.85
CA ILE A 29 24.51 0.89 24.26
C ILE A 29 24.42 1.44 22.81
N LYS A 30 25.08 2.56 22.52
CA LYS A 30 24.96 3.24 21.22
C LYS A 30 25.73 2.52 20.10
N GLU A 31 26.91 1.99 20.41
CA GLU A 31 27.73 1.21 19.46
C GLU A 31 27.09 -0.14 19.11
N ASN A 32 26.54 -0.85 20.11
CA ASN A 32 25.82 -2.10 19.89
C ASN A 32 24.51 -1.90 19.10
N SER A 33 23.77 -0.81 19.35
CA SER A 33 22.57 -0.46 18.57
C SER A 33 22.92 -0.16 17.11
N GLN A 34 23.93 0.68 16.85
CA GLN A 34 24.35 1.02 15.48
C GLN A 34 24.90 -0.17 14.71
N ASN A 35 25.66 -1.06 15.36
CA ASN A 35 26.15 -2.28 14.74
C ASN A 35 25.01 -3.26 14.43
N ASN A 36 24.04 -3.41 15.34
CA ASN A 36 22.85 -4.24 15.11
C ASN A 36 21.99 -3.71 13.95
N THR A 37 21.71 -2.40 13.90
CA THR A 37 20.99 -1.77 12.79
C THR A 37 21.72 -1.95 11.46
N LYS A 38 23.06 -1.83 11.45
CA LYS A 38 23.86 -2.03 10.23
C LYS A 38 23.83 -3.47 9.74
N ILE A 39 23.88 -4.46 10.65
CA ILE A 39 23.78 -5.88 10.32
C ILE A 39 22.36 -6.22 9.83
N GLU A 40 21.33 -5.69 10.47
CA GLU A 40 19.93 -5.86 10.09
C GLU A 40 19.65 -5.30 8.70
N ASN A 41 20.09 -4.07 8.43
CA ASN A 41 19.99 -3.44 7.11
C ASN A 41 20.72 -4.25 6.03
N LYS A 42 21.92 -4.78 6.34
CA LYS A 42 22.64 -5.66 5.40
C LYS A 42 21.86 -6.94 5.08
N ASN A 43 21.20 -7.54 6.07
CA ASN A 43 20.39 -8.75 5.87
C ASN A 43 19.12 -8.47 5.07
N ILE A 44 18.43 -7.36 5.33
CA ILE A 44 17.26 -6.91 4.55
C ILE A 44 17.66 -6.69 3.09
N ASN A 45 18.77 -5.98 2.85
CA ASN A 45 19.25 -5.72 1.50
C ASN A 45 19.61 -7.00 0.75
N GLN A 46 20.24 -7.97 1.41
CA GLN A 46 20.53 -9.26 0.79
C GLN A 46 19.24 -10.01 0.43
N LYS A 47 18.23 -9.97 1.30
CA LYS A 47 16.91 -10.59 1.03
C LYS A 47 16.24 -9.95 -0.19
N ILE A 48 16.20 -8.62 -0.26
CA ILE A 48 15.63 -7.87 -1.39
C ILE A 48 16.37 -8.19 -2.69
N MET A 49 17.71 -8.19 -2.66
CA MET A 49 18.53 -8.55 -3.82
C MET A 49 18.21 -9.97 -4.33
N ASN A 50 18.07 -10.95 -3.45
CA ASN A 50 17.73 -12.31 -3.86
C ASN A 50 16.32 -12.42 -4.46
N VAL A 51 15.36 -11.63 -3.95
CA VAL A 51 14.01 -11.52 -4.53
C VAL A 51 14.09 -10.96 -5.95
N ILE A 52 14.81 -9.85 -6.14
CA ILE A 52 15.03 -9.21 -7.44
C ILE A 52 15.71 -10.16 -8.43
N GLN A 53 16.76 -10.87 -8.00
CA GLN A 53 17.51 -11.81 -8.85
C GLN A 53 16.71 -13.06 -9.24
N THR A 54 15.72 -13.45 -8.43
CA THR A 54 14.81 -14.57 -8.78
C THR A 54 13.96 -14.22 -10.01
N ILE A 55 13.65 -12.95 -10.22
CA ILE A 55 12.85 -12.47 -11.35
C ILE A 55 13.76 -12.29 -12.55
N ASN A 56 13.48 -13.03 -13.61
CA ASN A 56 14.22 -12.99 -14.87
C ASN A 56 13.27 -13.22 -16.06
N GLU A 57 13.80 -13.01 -17.25
CA GLU A 57 13.04 -13.10 -18.50
C GLU A 57 12.44 -14.49 -18.71
N THR A 58 13.20 -15.56 -18.47
CA THR A 58 12.72 -16.94 -18.62
C THR A 58 11.51 -17.23 -17.74
N LEU A 59 11.54 -16.79 -16.48
CA LEU A 59 10.41 -16.95 -15.57
C LEU A 59 9.15 -16.25 -16.10
N LEU A 60 9.27 -14.97 -16.46
CA LEU A 60 8.13 -14.17 -16.90
C LEU A 60 7.59 -14.64 -18.25
N LYS A 61 8.47 -14.98 -19.21
CA LYS A 61 8.09 -15.50 -20.51
C LYS A 61 7.34 -16.82 -20.39
N ASN A 62 7.85 -17.78 -19.61
CA ASN A 62 7.17 -19.06 -19.40
C ASN A 62 5.79 -18.87 -18.74
N LEU A 63 5.70 -17.97 -17.75
CA LEU A 63 4.41 -17.67 -17.10
C LEU A 63 3.41 -17.05 -18.07
N LEU A 64 3.89 -16.16 -18.95
CA LEU A 64 3.05 -15.43 -19.89
C LEU A 64 2.61 -16.31 -21.06
N GLU A 65 3.53 -17.09 -21.64
CA GLU A 65 3.23 -18.06 -22.70
C GLU A 65 2.12 -19.03 -22.26
N GLU A 66 2.22 -19.57 -21.05
CA GLU A 66 1.19 -20.48 -20.52
C GLU A 66 -0.16 -19.74 -20.34
N LEU A 67 -0.15 -18.51 -19.81
CA LEU A 67 -1.35 -17.71 -19.60
C LEU A 67 -2.06 -17.32 -20.91
N VAL A 68 -1.31 -16.87 -21.92
CA VAL A 68 -1.88 -16.45 -23.22
C VAL A 68 -2.30 -17.65 -24.08
N SER A 69 -1.75 -18.85 -23.82
CA SER A 69 -2.11 -20.08 -24.55
C SER A 69 -3.57 -20.48 -24.39
N PHE A 70 -4.26 -19.97 -23.36
CA PHE A 70 -5.70 -20.18 -23.17
C PHE A 70 -6.59 -19.36 -24.12
N GLY A 71 -5.99 -18.50 -24.95
CA GLY A 71 -6.69 -17.56 -25.82
C GLY A 71 -7.23 -16.35 -25.06
N PRO A 72 -8.12 -15.55 -25.69
CA PRO A 72 -8.78 -14.43 -25.02
C PRO A 72 -9.52 -14.86 -23.74
N ARG A 73 -9.38 -14.06 -22.69
CA ARG A 73 -9.80 -14.38 -21.31
C ARG A 73 -10.99 -13.56 -20.85
N MET A 74 -11.90 -13.20 -21.75
CA MET A 74 -13.13 -12.48 -21.41
C MET A 74 -13.93 -13.19 -20.31
N THR A 75 -14.46 -12.44 -19.35
CA THR A 75 -15.14 -13.02 -18.20
C THR A 75 -16.32 -13.90 -18.63
N GLY A 76 -16.39 -15.10 -18.05
CA GLY A 76 -17.39 -16.12 -18.38
C GLY A 76 -17.06 -16.98 -19.59
N THR A 77 -15.86 -16.86 -20.16
CA THR A 77 -15.36 -17.76 -21.22
C THR A 77 -14.48 -18.88 -20.66
N TYR A 78 -14.26 -19.92 -21.47
CA TYR A 78 -13.33 -21.01 -21.16
C TYR A 78 -11.90 -20.53 -20.88
N GLY A 79 -11.39 -19.59 -21.69
CA GLY A 79 -10.03 -19.05 -21.51
C GLY A 79 -9.85 -18.36 -20.16
N CYS A 80 -10.86 -17.59 -19.73
CA CYS A 80 -10.89 -16.96 -18.41
C CYS A 80 -10.91 -18.00 -17.27
N GLU A 81 -11.71 -19.06 -17.40
CA GLU A 81 -11.76 -20.14 -16.39
C GLU A 81 -10.42 -20.89 -16.30
N LYS A 82 -9.78 -21.19 -17.43
CA LYS A 82 -8.46 -21.83 -17.44
C LYS A 82 -7.35 -20.95 -16.88
N ALA A 83 -7.39 -19.66 -17.15
CA ALA A 83 -6.49 -18.71 -16.50
C ALA A 83 -6.69 -18.69 -14.96
N ALA A 84 -7.93 -18.71 -14.48
CA ALA A 84 -8.23 -18.76 -13.06
C ALA A 84 -7.72 -20.05 -12.38
N GLU A 85 -7.91 -21.20 -13.01
CA GLU A 85 -7.36 -22.49 -12.56
C GLU A 85 -5.81 -22.46 -12.54
N TYR A 86 -5.21 -21.96 -13.61
CA TYR A 86 -3.77 -21.83 -13.77
C TYR A 86 -3.15 -20.99 -12.65
N ILE A 87 -3.66 -19.78 -12.43
CA ILE A 87 -3.17 -18.85 -11.40
C ILE A 87 -3.31 -19.45 -10.00
N TYR A 88 -4.49 -20.00 -9.68
CA TYR A 88 -4.72 -20.67 -8.40
C TYR A 88 -3.72 -21.79 -8.15
N ASN A 89 -3.48 -22.63 -9.16
CA ASN A 89 -2.54 -23.75 -9.05
C ASN A 89 -1.08 -23.28 -8.91
N LYS A 90 -0.67 -22.20 -9.57
CA LYS A 90 0.67 -21.61 -9.36
C LYS A 90 0.82 -21.14 -7.92
N PHE A 91 -0.14 -20.42 -7.35
CA PHE A 91 -0.09 -20.00 -5.95
C PHE A 91 -0.08 -21.18 -4.97
N LYS A 92 -0.88 -22.23 -5.22
CA LYS A 92 -0.87 -23.45 -4.40
C LYS A 92 0.48 -24.16 -4.43
N LYS A 93 1.13 -24.25 -5.59
CA LYS A 93 2.49 -24.80 -5.73
C LYS A 93 3.55 -24.02 -4.96
N MET A 94 3.30 -22.73 -4.68
CA MET A 94 4.15 -21.88 -3.84
C MET A 94 3.85 -22.02 -2.33
N ASN A 95 2.99 -22.97 -1.93
CA ASN A 95 2.55 -23.17 -0.54
C ASN A 95 1.90 -21.94 0.11
N LEU A 96 1.25 -21.09 -0.69
CA LEU A 96 0.49 -19.95 -0.20
C LEU A 96 -0.92 -20.37 0.25
N THR A 97 -1.48 -19.60 1.18
CA THR A 97 -2.90 -19.78 1.55
C THR A 97 -3.76 -19.18 0.44
N THR A 98 -4.28 -20.04 -0.44
CA THR A 98 -4.97 -19.61 -1.67
C THR A 98 -6.46 -19.91 -1.61
N ARG A 99 -7.29 -18.92 -2.00
CA ARG A 99 -8.74 -19.06 -2.12
C ARG A 99 -9.28 -18.46 -3.41
N TYR A 100 -10.42 -18.98 -3.84
CA TYR A 100 -11.29 -18.29 -4.79
C TYR A 100 -12.25 -17.39 -4.03
N GLN A 101 -12.52 -16.20 -4.57
CA GLN A 101 -13.67 -15.38 -4.18
C GLN A 101 -14.63 -15.31 -5.36
N ALA A 102 -15.74 -16.04 -5.30
CA ALA A 102 -16.77 -15.98 -6.32
C ALA A 102 -17.55 -14.66 -6.25
N TRP A 103 -17.96 -14.14 -7.41
CA TRP A 103 -18.77 -12.94 -7.50
C TRP A 103 -19.76 -13.02 -8.66
N GLU A 104 -20.85 -12.25 -8.56
CA GLU A 104 -21.84 -12.05 -9.62
C GLU A 104 -22.22 -10.57 -9.67
N SER A 105 -22.23 -9.97 -10.86
CA SER A 105 -22.64 -8.57 -11.04
C SER A 105 -23.15 -8.31 -12.46
N PHE A 106 -23.97 -7.28 -12.60
CA PHE A 106 -24.32 -6.71 -13.90
C PHE A 106 -23.15 -5.89 -14.44
N GLY A 107 -22.82 -6.08 -15.72
CA GLY A 107 -21.70 -5.40 -16.39
C GLY A 107 -21.97 -3.93 -16.72
N ASN A 108 -20.97 -3.30 -17.34
CA ASN A 108 -21.00 -1.90 -17.74
C ASN A 108 -21.89 -1.66 -18.98
N LYS A 109 -21.95 -0.41 -19.46
CA LYS A 109 -22.78 -0.03 -20.62
C LYS A 109 -22.41 -0.74 -21.93
N TRP A 110 -21.16 -1.19 -22.07
CA TRP A 110 -20.66 -1.92 -23.24
C TRP A 110 -20.96 -3.42 -23.15
N TYR A 111 -21.13 -3.92 -21.92
CA TYR A 111 -21.47 -5.31 -21.62
C TYR A 111 -22.71 -5.41 -20.71
N PRO A 112 -23.91 -5.01 -21.17
CA PRO A 112 -25.10 -4.88 -20.33
C PRO A 112 -25.78 -6.23 -20.06
N ARG A 113 -25.07 -7.15 -19.40
CA ARG A 113 -25.56 -8.47 -18.99
C ARG A 113 -25.00 -8.86 -17.63
N PHE A 114 -25.53 -9.93 -17.03
CA PHE A 114 -24.95 -10.53 -15.83
C PHE A 114 -23.70 -11.34 -16.16
N PHE A 115 -22.68 -11.17 -15.31
CA PHE A 115 -21.44 -11.93 -15.32
C PHE A 115 -21.25 -12.62 -13.98
N LYS A 116 -20.62 -13.79 -14.04
CA LYS A 116 -20.11 -14.53 -12.88
C LYS A 116 -18.62 -14.76 -13.09
N GLY A 117 -17.86 -14.58 -12.03
CA GLY A 117 -16.42 -14.74 -12.06
C GLY A 117 -15.87 -15.16 -10.70
N LYS A 118 -14.55 -15.26 -10.64
CA LYS A 118 -13.82 -15.63 -9.44
C LYS A 118 -12.57 -14.75 -9.37
N ASN A 119 -12.32 -14.14 -8.23
CA ASN A 119 -11.00 -13.59 -7.95
C ASN A 119 -10.14 -14.68 -7.33
N ILE A 120 -8.83 -14.60 -7.51
CA ILE A 120 -7.87 -15.51 -6.88
C ILE A 120 -7.04 -14.68 -5.91
N GLU A 121 -7.07 -15.07 -4.63
CA GLU A 121 -6.25 -14.46 -3.59
C GLU A 121 -5.27 -15.53 -3.07
N ALA A 122 -4.00 -15.16 -2.95
CA ALA A 122 -2.99 -15.94 -2.25
C ALA A 122 -2.32 -15.11 -1.17
N THR A 123 -2.32 -15.64 0.05
CA THR A 123 -1.78 -14.95 1.22
C THR A 123 -0.44 -15.56 1.63
N LEU A 124 0.61 -14.74 1.63
CA LEU A 124 1.88 -14.99 2.32
C LEU A 124 1.78 -14.36 3.71
N LYS A 125 1.53 -15.18 4.71
CA LYS A 125 1.29 -14.73 6.09
C LYS A 125 2.55 -14.13 6.72
N GLY A 126 2.41 -12.91 7.25
CA GLY A 126 3.45 -12.21 8.01
C GLY A 126 3.71 -12.82 9.38
N LYS A 127 4.83 -12.42 9.98
CA LYS A 127 5.20 -12.73 11.37
C LYS A 127 4.69 -11.63 12.27
N ASN A 128 4.08 -12.01 13.40
CA ASN A 128 3.60 -11.09 14.44
C ASN A 128 2.47 -10.17 13.92
N ASN A 129 1.25 -10.31 14.46
CA ASN A 129 0.07 -9.55 14.03
C ASN A 129 -0.21 -9.61 12.51
N PRO A 130 -0.45 -10.81 11.95
CA PRO A 130 -0.62 -11.01 10.50
C PRO A 130 -1.83 -10.29 9.89
N GLU A 131 -2.73 -9.76 10.71
CA GLU A 131 -3.93 -9.04 10.27
C GLU A 131 -3.73 -7.52 10.19
N LYS A 132 -2.52 -7.02 10.52
CA LYS A 132 -2.14 -5.59 10.52
C LYS A 132 -1.30 -5.24 9.30
N ASP A 133 -1.42 -4.01 8.83
CA ASP A 133 -0.61 -3.43 7.75
C ASP A 133 -0.50 -4.32 6.50
N ILE A 134 -1.61 -4.90 6.03
CA ILE A 134 -1.54 -5.85 4.92
C ILE A 134 -1.10 -5.13 3.65
N LEU A 135 -0.13 -5.72 2.95
CA LEU A 135 0.28 -5.31 1.61
C LEU A 135 -0.54 -6.08 0.59
N ILE A 136 -1.11 -5.40 -0.40
CA ILE A 136 -1.80 -6.05 -1.51
C ILE A 136 -1.02 -5.77 -2.80
N PHE A 137 -0.77 -6.80 -3.60
CA PHE A 137 -0.29 -6.65 -4.97
C PHE A 137 -1.26 -7.34 -5.93
N ASN A 138 -1.76 -6.61 -6.91
CA ASN A 138 -2.80 -7.10 -7.81
C ASN A 138 -2.66 -6.68 -9.28
N ALA A 139 -3.44 -7.39 -10.10
CA ALA A 139 -3.58 -7.29 -11.55
C ALA A 139 -4.92 -7.93 -11.96
N HIS A 140 -5.41 -7.70 -13.18
CA HIS A 140 -6.56 -8.44 -13.72
C HIS A 140 -6.14 -9.50 -14.73
N TYR A 141 -6.79 -10.65 -14.70
CA TYR A 141 -6.45 -11.76 -15.59
C TYR A 141 -7.44 -11.96 -16.72
N ASP A 142 -8.58 -11.27 -16.71
CA ASP A 142 -9.45 -11.20 -17.88
C ASP A 142 -8.84 -10.32 -18.98
N SER A 143 -9.34 -10.50 -20.20
CA SER A 143 -9.06 -9.65 -21.36
C SER A 143 -10.34 -9.48 -22.16
N VAL A 144 -10.37 -8.59 -23.16
CA VAL A 144 -11.54 -8.48 -24.04
C VAL A 144 -11.65 -9.65 -25.03
N LYS A 145 -12.86 -9.86 -25.56
CA LYS A 145 -13.25 -11.01 -26.41
C LYS A 145 -12.25 -11.40 -27.52
N VAL A 146 -11.58 -10.41 -28.13
CA VAL A 146 -10.71 -10.60 -29.30
C VAL A 146 -9.23 -10.51 -28.96
N SER A 147 -8.88 -10.11 -27.75
CA SER A 147 -7.51 -9.81 -27.35
C SER A 147 -6.89 -11.02 -26.64
N PRO A 148 -5.71 -11.51 -27.07
CA PRO A 148 -4.93 -12.46 -26.29
C PRO A 148 -4.54 -11.90 -24.91
N GLY A 149 -4.52 -10.57 -24.74
CA GLY A 149 -4.29 -9.91 -23.47
C GLY A 149 -2.88 -10.10 -22.95
N ALA A 150 -1.86 -10.09 -23.82
CA ALA A 150 -0.49 -10.37 -23.40
C ALA A 150 0.07 -9.25 -22.51
N ASN A 151 -0.16 -8.00 -22.89
CA ASN A 151 0.17 -6.83 -22.10
C ASN A 151 -0.98 -6.42 -21.19
N ASP A 152 -2.23 -6.50 -21.67
CA ASP A 152 -3.45 -6.05 -20.98
C ASP A 152 -4.37 -7.24 -20.59
N ASP A 153 -4.28 -7.76 -19.36
CA ASP A 153 -3.24 -7.49 -18.35
C ASP A 153 -2.42 -8.74 -18.00
N GLY A 154 -2.08 -9.52 -19.03
CA GLY A 154 -1.17 -10.65 -18.88
C GLY A 154 0.16 -10.23 -18.24
N SER A 155 0.66 -9.03 -18.54
CA SER A 155 1.90 -8.49 -17.99
C SER A 155 1.83 -8.25 -16.47
N GLY A 156 0.74 -7.66 -15.96
CA GLY A 156 0.49 -7.52 -14.53
C GLY A 156 0.34 -8.86 -13.82
N VAL A 157 -0.44 -9.79 -14.39
CA VAL A 157 -0.66 -11.12 -13.81
C VAL A 157 0.64 -11.89 -13.62
N VAL A 158 1.51 -11.91 -14.63
CA VAL A 158 2.78 -12.63 -14.51
C VAL A 158 3.74 -11.95 -13.53
N ALA A 159 3.66 -10.63 -13.38
CA ALA A 159 4.39 -9.92 -12.33
C ALA A 159 3.90 -10.31 -10.94
N VAL A 160 2.58 -10.42 -10.71
CA VAL A 160 2.00 -10.92 -9.45
C VAL A 160 2.48 -12.34 -9.15
N LEU A 161 2.41 -13.25 -10.13
CA LEU A 161 2.88 -14.62 -9.98
C LEU A 161 4.39 -14.72 -9.70
N ALA A 162 5.21 -13.94 -10.41
CA ALA A 162 6.65 -13.93 -10.23
C ALA A 162 7.07 -13.33 -8.88
N ALA A 163 6.42 -12.25 -8.44
CA ALA A 163 6.63 -11.67 -7.11
C ALA A 163 6.24 -12.67 -6.02
N ALA A 164 5.07 -13.32 -6.13
CA ALA A 164 4.65 -14.36 -5.19
C ALA A 164 5.65 -15.53 -5.12
N TYR A 165 6.15 -15.98 -6.27
CA TYR A 165 7.17 -17.02 -6.35
C TYR A 165 8.48 -16.62 -5.65
N ALA A 166 8.95 -15.39 -5.87
CA ALA A 166 10.19 -14.91 -5.28
C ALA A 166 10.05 -14.67 -3.76
N LEU A 167 8.95 -14.04 -3.34
CA LEU A 167 8.70 -13.65 -1.95
C LEU A 167 8.33 -14.86 -1.06
N SER A 168 7.62 -15.86 -1.57
CA SER A 168 7.21 -17.05 -0.80
C SER A 168 8.37 -17.89 -0.23
N LYS A 169 9.59 -17.69 -0.74
CA LYS A 169 10.83 -18.31 -0.23
C LYS A 169 11.31 -17.71 1.09
N TYR A 170 10.72 -16.61 1.53
CA TYR A 170 11.13 -15.86 2.71
C TYR A 170 9.98 -15.68 3.70
N LYS A 171 10.32 -15.19 4.88
CA LYS A 171 9.36 -14.77 5.89
C LYS A 171 9.55 -13.28 6.16
N PHE A 172 8.42 -12.58 6.27
CA PHE A 172 8.34 -11.14 6.46
C PHE A 172 7.56 -10.77 7.71
N ASN A 173 7.69 -9.54 8.19
CA ASN A 173 6.89 -9.04 9.30
C ASN A 173 5.41 -8.87 8.89
N ARG A 174 5.14 -8.24 7.74
CA ARG A 174 3.77 -8.03 7.26
C ARG A 174 3.24 -9.17 6.40
N THR A 175 1.93 -9.30 6.39
CA THR A 175 1.23 -10.17 5.45
C THR A 175 1.21 -9.53 4.07
N ILE A 176 1.48 -10.34 3.04
CA ILE A 176 1.36 -9.94 1.63
C ILE A 176 0.24 -10.76 0.99
N LYS A 177 -0.74 -10.09 0.40
CA LYS A 177 -1.79 -10.71 -0.41
C LYS A 177 -1.52 -10.44 -1.89
N PHE A 178 -1.43 -11.51 -2.66
CA PHE A 178 -1.38 -11.48 -4.11
C PHE A 178 -2.78 -11.75 -4.64
N VAL A 179 -3.33 -10.84 -5.44
CA VAL A 179 -4.72 -10.91 -5.88
C VAL A 179 -4.78 -10.76 -7.39
N THR A 180 -5.52 -11.63 -8.07
CA THR A 180 -5.81 -11.45 -9.50
C THR A 180 -7.32 -11.41 -9.72
N PHE A 181 -7.78 -10.38 -10.41
CA PHE A 181 -9.21 -10.11 -10.62
C PHE A 181 -9.70 -10.63 -11.97
N SER A 182 -10.97 -11.04 -12.02
CA SER A 182 -11.72 -11.12 -13.28
C SER A 182 -12.76 -10.00 -13.33
N GLY A 183 -13.23 -9.68 -14.52
CA GLY A 183 -14.33 -8.73 -14.70
C GLY A 183 -13.88 -7.28 -14.66
N GLU A 184 -12.58 -6.99 -14.78
CA GLU A 184 -12.07 -5.63 -14.93
C GLU A 184 -12.73 -4.98 -16.16
N GLU A 185 -12.67 -5.69 -17.29
CA GLU A 185 -13.05 -5.17 -18.61
C GLU A 185 -14.56 -4.96 -18.75
N GLU A 186 -15.33 -5.72 -17.98
CA GLU A 186 -16.77 -5.60 -17.89
C GLU A 186 -17.25 -4.60 -16.84
N GLY A 187 -16.32 -3.86 -16.21
CA GLY A 187 -16.60 -2.72 -15.33
C GLY A 187 -16.12 -2.91 -13.89
N LEU A 188 -14.91 -3.42 -13.69
CA LEU A 188 -14.25 -3.60 -12.41
C LEU A 188 -15.05 -4.49 -11.45
N LEU A 189 -15.70 -5.53 -11.99
CA LEU A 189 -16.68 -6.34 -11.28
C LEU A 189 -16.03 -7.17 -10.16
N GLY A 190 -14.88 -7.80 -10.45
CA GLY A 190 -14.14 -8.59 -9.48
C GLY A 190 -13.58 -7.75 -8.35
N SER A 191 -12.81 -6.70 -8.64
CA SER A 191 -12.26 -5.83 -7.59
C SER A 191 -13.37 -5.14 -6.78
N LYS A 192 -14.51 -4.79 -7.39
CA LYS A 192 -15.66 -4.24 -6.65
C LYS A 192 -16.19 -5.22 -5.61
N ALA A 193 -16.28 -6.51 -5.94
CA ALA A 193 -16.70 -7.54 -4.99
C ALA A 193 -15.63 -7.79 -3.91
N TYR A 194 -14.36 -7.85 -4.30
CA TYR A 194 -13.23 -8.04 -3.40
C TYR A 194 -13.09 -6.92 -2.37
N VAL A 195 -13.06 -5.67 -2.84
CA VAL A 195 -12.88 -4.51 -1.95
C VAL A 195 -14.08 -4.35 -1.01
N LYS A 196 -15.30 -4.68 -1.46
CA LYS A 196 -16.46 -4.72 -0.58
C LYS A 196 -16.26 -5.70 0.58
N GLU A 197 -15.79 -6.91 0.29
CA GLU A 197 -15.56 -7.94 1.30
C GLU A 197 -14.49 -7.52 2.31
N ILE A 198 -13.32 -7.07 1.84
CA ILE A 198 -12.22 -6.70 2.76
C ILE A 198 -12.60 -5.48 3.62
N TYR A 199 -13.40 -4.56 3.08
CA TYR A 199 -13.94 -3.42 3.83
C TYR A 199 -14.95 -3.85 4.90
N GLU A 200 -15.88 -4.76 4.56
CA GLU A 200 -16.84 -5.30 5.53
C GLU A 200 -16.16 -6.08 6.66
N ASN A 201 -15.03 -6.72 6.35
CA ASN A 201 -14.19 -7.42 7.32
C ASN A 201 -13.29 -6.48 8.14
N ASN A 202 -13.29 -5.16 7.87
CA ASN A 202 -12.34 -4.19 8.43
C ASN A 202 -10.88 -4.64 8.28
N THR A 203 -10.53 -5.14 7.09
CA THR A 203 -9.16 -5.57 6.78
C THR A 203 -8.24 -4.36 6.84
N ASP A 204 -7.18 -4.45 7.65
CA ASP A 204 -6.19 -3.40 7.85
C ASP A 204 -5.14 -3.47 6.73
N ILE A 205 -5.19 -2.50 5.80
CA ILE A 205 -4.39 -2.47 4.57
C ILE A 205 -3.49 -1.25 4.62
N LEU A 206 -2.17 -1.49 4.61
CA LEU A 206 -1.19 -0.41 4.55
C LEU A 206 -1.16 0.22 3.16
N ILE A 207 -1.11 -0.62 2.13
CA ILE A 207 -1.04 -0.18 0.74
C ILE A 207 -1.51 -1.28 -0.21
N GLU A 208 -2.20 -0.86 -1.25
CA GLU A 208 -2.42 -1.68 -2.44
C GLU A 208 -1.52 -1.20 -3.60
N LEU A 209 -0.87 -2.15 -4.25
CA LEU A 209 -0.10 -1.96 -5.48
C LEU A 209 -0.88 -2.61 -6.63
N ASN A 210 -1.23 -1.82 -7.64
CA ASN A 210 -1.91 -2.26 -8.86
C ASN A 210 -0.90 -2.23 -10.01
N ALA A 211 -0.69 -3.36 -10.70
CA ALA A 211 -0.02 -3.39 -11.98
C ALA A 211 -1.07 -3.63 -13.06
N ASP A 212 -1.11 -2.74 -14.06
CA ASP A 212 -1.99 -2.86 -15.20
C ASP A 212 -1.22 -2.31 -16.41
N MET A 213 -1.01 -3.16 -17.42
CA MET A 213 -0.23 -2.86 -18.61
C MET A 213 1.19 -2.38 -18.24
N ILE A 214 2.06 -3.32 -17.86
CA ILE A 214 3.45 -3.05 -17.43
C ILE A 214 4.51 -3.70 -18.33
N GLY A 215 4.11 -4.18 -19.52
CA GLY A 215 4.94 -4.93 -20.44
C GLY A 215 5.34 -4.19 -21.72
N TYR A 216 4.90 -2.95 -21.95
CA TYR A 216 5.17 -2.25 -23.21
C TYR A 216 6.12 -1.05 -23.07
N ALA A 217 7.18 -1.08 -23.88
CA ALA A 217 8.03 0.05 -24.18
C ALA A 217 8.67 -0.21 -25.56
N GLU A 218 8.51 0.72 -26.49
CA GLU A 218 9.02 0.65 -27.85
C GLU A 218 10.37 1.37 -27.97
N THR A 219 10.50 2.55 -27.36
CA THR A 219 11.74 3.32 -27.46
C THR A 219 12.72 2.99 -26.34
N THR A 220 14.02 3.21 -26.59
CA THR A 220 15.07 3.09 -25.56
C THR A 220 14.80 3.99 -24.34
N GLU A 221 14.18 5.16 -24.55
CA GLU A 221 13.83 6.09 -23.47
C GLU A 221 12.59 5.60 -22.70
N GLY A 222 11.57 5.13 -23.40
CA GLY A 222 10.41 4.45 -22.80
C GLY A 222 10.84 3.27 -21.95
N GLY A 223 11.80 2.48 -22.43
CA GLY A 223 12.37 1.32 -21.72
C GLY A 223 13.13 1.67 -20.43
N LYS A 224 13.47 2.94 -20.21
CA LYS A 224 14.15 3.44 -19.01
C LYS A 224 13.23 4.24 -18.10
N THR A 225 11.93 4.30 -18.38
CA THR A 225 10.98 5.12 -17.61
C THR A 225 9.75 4.31 -17.21
N TYR A 226 9.04 4.76 -16.19
CA TYR A 226 7.77 4.15 -15.73
C TYR A 226 6.85 5.26 -15.22
N ARG A 227 5.56 4.97 -15.11
CA ARG A 227 4.58 5.93 -14.57
C ARG A 227 4.01 5.39 -13.27
N LEU A 228 4.07 6.21 -12.22
CA LEU A 228 3.43 5.93 -10.93
C LEU A 228 2.35 6.94 -10.63
N TRP A 229 1.20 6.42 -10.25
CA TRP A 229 0.15 7.21 -9.60
C TRP A 229 0.05 6.75 -8.15
N GLY A 230 -0.10 7.68 -7.21
CA GLY A 230 -0.22 7.35 -5.79
C GLY A 230 -1.20 8.27 -5.08
N THR A 231 -1.92 7.74 -4.10
CA THR A 231 -2.78 8.55 -3.21
C THR A 231 -1.95 9.52 -2.36
N GLU A 232 -2.61 10.51 -1.75
CA GLU A 232 -1.96 11.67 -1.14
C GLU A 232 -0.94 11.33 -0.03
N ASP A 233 -1.10 10.19 0.65
CA ASP A 233 -0.28 9.75 1.80
C ASP A 233 0.77 8.70 1.42
N THR A 234 0.90 8.39 0.12
CA THR A 234 1.92 7.47 -0.42
C THR A 234 3.31 8.06 -0.79
N PRO A 235 3.62 9.37 -0.69
CA PRO A 235 4.95 9.88 -1.05
C PRO A 235 6.14 9.18 -0.38
N TRP A 236 5.98 8.71 0.87
CA TRP A 236 7.05 7.98 1.56
C TRP A 236 7.31 6.61 0.90
N ILE A 237 6.26 5.90 0.47
CA ILE A 237 6.38 4.63 -0.28
C ILE A 237 6.93 4.89 -1.68
N ILE A 238 6.50 5.96 -2.35
CA ILE A 238 7.06 6.38 -3.64
C ILE A 238 8.57 6.66 -3.51
N ASN A 239 9.01 7.26 -2.40
CA ASN A 239 10.42 7.44 -2.12
C ASN A 239 11.13 6.10 -1.91
N SER A 240 10.53 5.15 -1.18
CA SER A 240 11.05 3.80 -1.07
C SER A 240 11.19 3.11 -2.43
N ILE A 241 10.21 3.24 -3.34
CA ILE A 241 10.30 2.71 -4.71
C ILE A 241 11.52 3.30 -5.44
N LYS A 242 11.73 4.62 -5.34
CA LYS A 242 12.89 5.29 -5.95
C LYS A 242 14.21 4.83 -5.34
N ASN A 243 14.26 4.63 -4.02
CA ASN A 243 15.42 4.11 -3.33
C ASN A 243 15.74 2.68 -3.77
N ILE A 244 14.75 1.79 -3.86
CA ILE A 244 14.93 0.42 -4.37
C ILE A 244 15.45 0.43 -5.81
N ASN A 245 14.91 1.30 -6.67
CA ASN A 245 15.39 1.45 -8.04
C ASN A 245 16.88 1.82 -8.08
N GLN A 246 17.31 2.78 -7.27
CA GLN A 246 18.70 3.26 -7.20
C GLN A 246 19.64 2.25 -6.55
N GLU A 247 19.27 1.74 -5.38
CA GLU A 247 20.10 0.85 -4.55
C GLU A 247 20.40 -0.48 -5.25
N PHE A 248 19.40 -1.04 -5.94
CA PHE A 248 19.55 -2.31 -6.65
C PHE A 248 19.79 -2.14 -8.16
N ASN A 249 19.99 -0.89 -8.62
CA ASN A 249 20.28 -0.55 -10.00
C ASN A 249 19.32 -1.24 -11.00
N ILE A 250 18.02 -1.13 -10.76
CA ILE A 250 16.99 -1.77 -11.60
C ILE A 250 17.00 -1.22 -13.04
N GLY A 251 17.45 0.02 -13.21
CA GLY A 251 17.74 0.59 -14.53
C GLY A 251 16.71 1.62 -15.02
N PHE A 252 15.81 2.08 -14.14
CA PHE A 252 14.89 3.16 -14.48
C PHE A 252 15.39 4.53 -14.03
N LEU A 253 14.96 5.56 -14.76
CA LEU A 253 15.08 6.96 -14.35
C LEU A 253 13.99 7.29 -13.32
N ASN A 254 14.31 8.21 -12.41
CA ASN A 254 13.32 8.69 -11.44
C ASN A 254 12.31 9.60 -12.15
N MET A 255 11.08 9.10 -12.30
CA MET A 255 10.01 9.83 -12.95
C MET A 255 9.19 10.66 -11.96
N PRO A 256 8.58 11.77 -12.40
CA PRO A 256 7.56 12.46 -11.64
C PRO A 256 6.36 11.53 -11.42
N THR A 257 5.75 11.61 -10.24
CA THR A 257 4.58 10.81 -9.88
C THR A 257 3.32 11.64 -9.95
N ARG A 258 2.19 11.02 -10.33
CA ARG A 258 0.89 11.69 -10.34
C ARG A 258 0.17 11.42 -9.03
N THR A 259 -0.39 12.46 -8.42
CA THR A 259 -1.31 12.28 -7.28
C THR A 259 -2.65 11.76 -7.78
N LEU A 260 -3.07 10.62 -7.23
CA LEU A 260 -4.38 10.04 -7.44
C LEU A 260 -5.37 10.65 -6.47
N ARG A 261 -6.27 11.51 -6.98
CA ARG A 261 -7.26 12.16 -6.14
C ARG A 261 -8.39 11.22 -5.77
N ARG A 262 -8.86 11.28 -4.53
CA ARG A 262 -9.98 10.47 -4.03
C ARG A 262 -11.36 10.84 -4.61
N ASP A 263 -11.47 11.97 -5.32
CA ASP A 263 -12.72 12.49 -5.90
C ASP A 263 -12.98 12.06 -7.36
N LEU A 264 -12.19 11.09 -7.87
CA LEU A 264 -12.32 10.61 -9.24
C LEU A 264 -13.70 10.00 -9.51
N LYS A 265 -14.31 10.41 -10.64
CA LYS A 265 -15.61 9.91 -11.11
C LYS A 265 -15.53 8.56 -11.82
N GLY A 266 -14.33 8.16 -12.23
CA GLY A 266 -14.01 6.90 -12.90
C GLY A 266 -12.52 6.60 -12.71
N GLY A 267 -12.14 5.34 -12.84
CA GLY A 267 -10.75 4.90 -12.85
C GLY A 267 -10.52 3.92 -13.99
N GLY A 268 -9.25 3.72 -14.33
CA GLY A 268 -8.85 2.92 -15.49
C GLY A 268 -8.42 1.50 -15.17
N SER A 269 -8.57 1.05 -13.92
CA SER A 269 -8.20 -0.30 -13.46
C SER A 269 -8.77 -0.56 -12.06
N ASP A 270 -8.46 -1.73 -11.49
CA ASP A 270 -9.00 -2.27 -10.24
C ASP A 270 -8.74 -1.43 -8.98
N TYR A 271 -7.60 -0.71 -8.92
CA TYR A 271 -7.29 0.25 -7.85
C TYR A 271 -8.44 1.24 -7.58
N PHE A 272 -9.28 1.52 -8.57
CA PHE A 272 -10.36 2.49 -8.43
C PHE A 272 -11.39 2.06 -7.38
N ASN A 273 -11.63 0.75 -7.23
CA ASN A 273 -12.50 0.27 -6.17
C ASN A 273 -11.83 0.44 -4.80
N PHE A 274 -10.53 0.17 -4.66
CA PHE A 274 -9.79 0.43 -3.41
C PHE A 274 -9.87 1.92 -3.02
N LEU A 275 -9.62 2.82 -3.98
CA LEU A 275 -9.71 4.26 -3.80
C LEU A 275 -11.08 4.71 -3.28
N LYS A 276 -12.17 4.15 -3.83
CA LYS A 276 -13.55 4.47 -3.41
C LYS A 276 -13.85 4.11 -1.97
N TYR A 277 -13.26 3.02 -1.47
CA TYR A 277 -13.39 2.62 -0.07
C TYR A 277 -12.41 3.33 0.86
N GLY A 278 -11.53 4.17 0.31
CA GLY A 278 -10.63 5.01 1.08
C GLY A 278 -9.27 4.39 1.35
N TYR A 279 -8.94 3.26 0.71
CA TYR A 279 -7.62 2.66 0.82
C TYR A 279 -6.55 3.50 0.10
N GLU A 280 -5.30 3.35 0.53
CA GLU A 280 -4.13 3.89 -0.17
C GLU A 280 -3.79 2.99 -1.36
N CYS A 281 -3.40 3.61 -2.47
CA CYS A 281 -3.10 2.92 -3.73
C CYS A 281 -1.83 3.47 -4.37
N ILE A 282 -1.01 2.60 -4.93
CA ILE A 282 0.04 2.95 -5.91
C ILE A 282 -0.18 2.12 -7.18
N ILE A 283 -0.20 2.79 -8.32
CA ILE A 283 -0.46 2.19 -9.61
C ILE A 283 0.79 2.26 -10.46
N PHE A 284 1.24 1.11 -10.92
CA PHE A 284 2.31 0.96 -11.88
C PHE A 284 1.72 0.88 -13.28
N TRP A 285 2.11 1.83 -14.12
CA TRP A 285 1.79 1.86 -15.53
C TRP A 285 3.09 1.80 -16.35
N GLN A 286 3.02 1.17 -17.51
CA GLN A 286 4.02 1.32 -18.55
C GLN A 286 4.25 2.79 -18.95
N SER A 287 5.45 3.10 -19.43
CA SER A 287 5.81 4.45 -19.87
C SER A 287 5.07 4.86 -21.14
N GLU A 288 5.10 4.00 -22.15
CA GLU A 288 4.54 4.25 -23.47
C GLU A 288 3.23 3.49 -23.65
N TYR A 289 2.38 3.88 -24.59
CA TYR A 289 1.10 3.23 -24.83
C TYR A 289 0.83 3.16 -26.32
N ASN A 290 0.37 1.99 -26.78
CA ASN A 290 0.00 1.79 -28.17
C ASN A 290 -1.47 1.35 -28.30
N LYS A 291 -2.27 2.24 -28.89
CA LYS A 291 -3.70 2.03 -29.14
C LYS A 291 -3.99 0.93 -30.18
N GLU A 292 -3.01 0.55 -31.00
CA GLU A 292 -3.15 -0.49 -32.01
C GLU A 292 -3.07 -1.89 -31.39
N TYR A 293 -2.54 -1.99 -30.17
CA TYR A 293 -2.44 -3.24 -29.40
C TYR A 293 -3.54 -3.33 -28.34
N TYR A 294 -3.76 -2.27 -27.56
CA TYR A 294 -4.77 -2.25 -26.51
C TYR A 294 -6.15 -2.69 -27.01
N HIS A 295 -6.72 -3.71 -26.36
CA HIS A 295 -8.02 -4.30 -26.70
C HIS A 295 -8.15 -4.85 -28.13
N THR A 296 -7.04 -5.12 -28.82
CA THR A 296 -7.05 -5.65 -30.19
C THR A 296 -6.47 -7.06 -30.24
N PRO A 297 -6.67 -7.80 -31.36
CA PRO A 297 -5.98 -9.06 -31.61
C PRO A 297 -4.45 -8.96 -31.62
N ASN A 298 -3.88 -7.75 -31.69
CA ASN A 298 -2.45 -7.50 -31.72
C ASN A 298 -1.84 -7.37 -30.32
N ASP A 299 -2.62 -7.46 -29.22
CA ASP A 299 -2.05 -7.57 -27.88
C ASP A 299 -1.50 -8.99 -27.64
N THR A 300 -0.41 -9.29 -28.34
CA THR A 300 0.26 -10.58 -28.39
C THR A 300 1.60 -10.53 -27.67
N ILE A 301 2.13 -11.71 -27.33
CA ILE A 301 3.38 -11.83 -26.58
C ILE A 301 4.59 -11.26 -27.34
N GLU A 302 4.55 -11.24 -28.67
CA GLU A 302 5.59 -10.69 -29.53
C GLU A 302 5.75 -9.17 -29.37
N HIS A 303 4.71 -8.48 -28.91
CA HIS A 303 4.74 -7.03 -28.66
C HIS A 303 5.08 -6.68 -27.21
N VAL A 304 5.32 -7.68 -26.35
CA VAL A 304 5.77 -7.45 -24.97
C VAL A 304 7.28 -7.22 -24.94
N ASN A 305 7.70 -6.10 -24.36
CA ASN A 305 9.09 -5.83 -24.06
C ASN A 305 9.49 -6.55 -22.76
N PHE A 306 10.07 -7.73 -22.87
CA PHE A 306 10.40 -8.54 -21.70
C PHE A 306 11.48 -7.94 -20.80
N SER A 307 12.48 -7.25 -21.36
CA SER A 307 13.49 -6.57 -20.54
C SER A 307 12.84 -5.48 -19.67
N TYR A 308 11.89 -4.74 -20.24
CA TYR A 308 11.07 -3.78 -19.51
C TYR A 308 10.23 -4.44 -18.42
N LEU A 309 9.46 -5.49 -18.79
CA LEU A 309 8.59 -6.22 -17.86
C LEU A 309 9.38 -6.82 -16.69
N VAL A 310 10.57 -7.36 -16.95
CA VAL A 310 11.50 -7.87 -15.92
C VAL A 310 11.87 -6.77 -14.94
N ASN A 311 12.28 -5.60 -15.42
CA ASN A 311 12.70 -4.50 -14.56
C ASN A 311 11.52 -3.93 -13.76
N THR A 312 10.35 -3.77 -14.38
CA THR A 312 9.14 -3.32 -13.67
C THR A 312 8.73 -4.33 -12.59
N THR A 313 8.74 -5.62 -12.89
CA THR A 313 8.43 -6.69 -11.92
C THR A 313 9.44 -6.71 -10.78
N ARG A 314 10.74 -6.55 -11.06
CA ARG A 314 11.80 -6.45 -10.05
C ARG A 314 11.60 -5.25 -9.13
N LEU A 315 11.25 -4.10 -9.69
CA LEU A 315 10.98 -2.89 -8.91
C LEU A 315 9.81 -3.11 -7.94
N ILE A 316 8.70 -3.68 -8.42
CA ILE A 316 7.52 -3.96 -7.59
C ILE A 316 7.85 -4.99 -6.51
N ALA A 317 8.47 -6.13 -6.88
CA ALA A 317 8.79 -7.19 -5.94
C ALA A 317 9.84 -6.77 -4.89
N GLY A 318 10.85 -5.98 -5.30
CA GLY A 318 11.83 -5.42 -4.37
C GLY A 318 11.19 -4.42 -3.41
N THR A 319 10.26 -3.60 -3.89
CA THR A 319 9.47 -2.69 -3.05
C THR A 319 8.61 -3.47 -2.06
N LEU A 320 7.91 -4.52 -2.49
CA LEU A 320 7.13 -5.40 -1.60
C LEU A 320 8.01 -6.05 -0.53
N ALA A 321 9.18 -6.58 -0.91
CA ALA A 321 10.12 -7.16 0.03
C ALA A 321 10.59 -6.16 1.10
N TYR A 322 10.87 -4.91 0.68
CA TYR A 322 11.22 -3.84 1.60
C TYR A 322 10.06 -3.47 2.53
N LEU A 323 8.90 -3.14 1.99
CA LEU A 323 7.72 -2.73 2.77
C LEU A 323 7.24 -3.84 3.72
N ALA A 324 7.47 -5.10 3.38
CA ALA A 324 7.04 -6.21 4.21
C ALA A 324 7.86 -6.36 5.49
N ASP A 325 9.06 -5.77 5.57
CA ASP A 325 9.93 -5.79 6.76
C ASP A 325 10.19 -4.41 7.37
N ALA A 326 10.06 -3.32 6.61
CA ALA A 326 10.39 -1.96 7.05
C ALA A 326 9.54 -1.48 8.22
N GLU A 327 10.08 -0.64 9.10
CA GLU A 327 9.23 0.09 10.04
C GLU A 327 8.42 1.17 9.31
N ILE A 328 7.19 1.43 9.75
CA ILE A 328 6.41 2.54 9.22
C ILE A 328 7.06 3.83 9.70
N GLU A 329 7.55 4.62 8.76
CA GLU A 329 8.27 5.84 9.08
C GLU A 329 7.36 6.98 9.58
N PRO A 330 6.38 7.46 8.80
CA PRO A 330 5.46 8.50 9.25
C PRO A 330 4.37 7.91 10.15
N PRO A 331 3.86 8.66 11.15
CA PRO A 331 2.66 8.25 11.86
C PRO A 331 1.52 8.04 10.88
N GLN A 332 0.63 7.07 11.12
CA GLN A 332 -0.57 6.86 10.32
C GLN A 332 -1.78 7.43 11.04
N ILE A 333 -2.71 8.02 10.29
CA ILE A 333 -3.98 8.51 10.83
C ILE A 333 -5.14 8.04 9.96
N HIS A 334 -6.23 7.62 10.61
CA HIS A 334 -7.47 7.28 9.95
C HIS A 334 -8.65 7.96 10.65
N ILE A 335 -9.54 8.62 9.89
CA ILE A 335 -10.82 9.11 10.41
C ILE A 335 -11.77 7.92 10.53
N ALA A 336 -11.79 7.32 11.72
CA ALA A 336 -12.63 6.17 12.06
C ALA A 336 -14.12 6.54 12.24
N SER A 337 -14.42 7.81 12.54
CA SER A 337 -15.79 8.35 12.52
C SER A 337 -15.81 9.80 12.02
N PRO A 338 -16.76 10.18 11.14
CA PRO A 338 -17.75 9.31 10.51
C PRO A 338 -17.10 8.38 9.47
N LYS A 339 -17.62 7.16 9.34
CA LYS A 339 -17.16 6.20 8.32
C LYS A 339 -17.64 6.62 6.92
N LYS A 340 -16.81 6.31 5.92
CA LYS A 340 -17.13 6.48 4.49
C LYS A 340 -18.40 5.67 4.12
N GLY A 341 -19.27 6.23 3.28
CA GLY A 341 -20.48 5.55 2.78
C GLY A 341 -21.57 5.25 3.80
N LYS A 342 -21.67 6.00 4.90
CA LYS A 342 -22.73 5.82 5.90
C LYS A 342 -23.65 7.04 5.98
N LEU A 343 -24.91 6.78 6.32
CA LEU A 343 -25.86 7.78 6.79
C LEU A 343 -25.80 7.80 8.32
N TYR A 344 -25.47 8.96 8.87
CA TYR A 344 -25.43 9.23 10.30
C TYR A 344 -26.59 10.14 10.72
N PHE A 345 -27.12 9.88 11.90
CA PHE A 345 -27.84 10.87 12.71
C PHE A 345 -27.10 10.98 14.03
N GLU A 346 -26.57 12.17 14.32
CA GLU A 346 -25.59 12.34 15.37
C GLU A 346 -24.40 11.36 15.20
N ASP A 347 -24.02 10.65 16.25
CA ASP A 347 -22.94 9.64 16.22
C ASP A 347 -23.41 8.26 15.74
N ARG A 348 -24.70 8.09 15.43
CA ARG A 348 -25.29 6.78 15.13
C ARG A 348 -25.35 6.52 13.63
N ILE A 349 -24.82 5.38 13.19
CA ILE A 349 -25.00 4.88 11.84
C ILE A 349 -26.45 4.41 11.68
N LEU A 350 -27.21 5.07 10.81
CA LEU A 350 -28.57 4.66 10.44
C LEU A 350 -28.56 3.66 9.28
N LYS A 351 -27.67 3.85 8.30
CA LYS A 351 -27.66 3.04 7.08
C LYS A 351 -26.31 3.05 6.38
N THR A 352 -25.98 1.96 5.71
CA THR A 352 -24.88 1.93 4.71
C THR A 352 -25.41 2.32 3.33
N LEU A 353 -24.77 3.31 2.71
CA LEU A 353 -25.13 3.89 1.43
C LEU A 353 -24.33 3.24 0.29
N LYS A 354 -25.02 2.84 -0.78
CA LYS A 354 -24.43 2.11 -1.92
C LYS A 354 -23.54 2.98 -2.82
N ASP A 355 -23.67 4.30 -2.73
CA ASP A 355 -22.92 5.27 -3.54
C ASP A 355 -21.70 5.85 -2.80
N PHE A 356 -21.40 5.34 -1.61
CA PHE A 356 -20.26 5.72 -0.75
C PHE A 356 -20.21 7.18 -0.33
N LYS A 357 -21.29 7.95 -0.56
CA LYS A 357 -21.37 9.33 -0.11
C LYS A 357 -21.81 9.38 1.34
N THR A 358 -20.87 9.63 2.25
CA THR A 358 -21.22 9.85 3.66
C THR A 358 -22.18 11.03 3.79
N THR A 359 -23.22 10.85 4.58
CA THR A 359 -24.18 11.90 4.93
C THR A 359 -24.34 11.91 6.44
N VAL A 360 -24.22 13.09 7.03
CA VAL A 360 -24.36 13.31 8.47
C VAL A 360 -25.50 14.29 8.68
N ILE A 361 -26.45 13.90 9.53
CA ILE A 361 -27.57 14.74 9.98
C ILE A 361 -27.32 15.12 11.44
N ASP A 362 -27.49 16.41 11.76
CA ASP A 362 -27.23 17.04 13.06
C ASP A 362 -25.73 17.26 13.37
N ASP A 363 -25.22 16.98 14.57
CA ASP A 363 -23.81 17.07 14.89
C ASP A 363 -23.09 15.71 14.75
N VAL A 364 -21.76 15.65 14.83
CA VAL A 364 -21.06 14.36 14.76
C VAL A 364 -19.70 14.43 15.47
N LEU A 365 -19.35 13.37 16.16
CA LEU A 365 -18.01 13.17 16.70
C LEU A 365 -17.06 12.68 15.60
N ILE A 366 -16.05 13.50 15.34
CA ILE A 366 -14.89 13.13 14.53
C ILE A 366 -13.92 12.39 15.45
N TYR A 367 -13.69 11.13 15.17
CA TYR A 367 -12.75 10.28 15.91
C TYR A 367 -11.68 9.80 14.94
N THR A 368 -10.42 9.98 15.35
CA THR A 368 -9.28 9.49 14.58
C THR A 368 -8.53 8.43 15.34
N GLU A 369 -8.24 7.34 14.64
CA GLU A 369 -7.27 6.33 15.07
C GLU A 369 -5.89 6.77 14.57
N VAL A 370 -4.91 6.74 15.46
CA VAL A 370 -3.53 7.15 15.15
C VAL A 370 -2.59 6.02 15.55
N GLU A 371 -1.82 5.57 14.55
CA GLU A 371 -0.74 4.64 14.74
C GLU A 371 0.59 5.39 14.75
N GLN A 372 1.42 5.06 15.74
CA GLN A 372 2.73 5.66 15.88
C GLN A 372 3.66 5.08 14.82
N GLY A 373 4.36 5.97 14.11
CA GLY A 373 5.47 5.56 13.24
C GLY A 373 6.77 5.44 14.05
N SER A 374 7.87 5.86 13.45
CA SER A 374 9.21 5.81 14.08
C SER A 374 9.43 6.79 15.25
N SER A 375 8.47 7.66 15.56
CA SER A 375 8.59 8.71 16.58
C SER A 375 7.26 8.93 17.33
N PRO A 376 7.28 9.36 18.61
CA PRO A 376 6.07 9.64 19.36
C PRO A 376 5.16 10.68 18.69
N ILE A 377 3.86 10.56 18.91
CA ILE A 377 2.87 11.50 18.38
C ILE A 377 2.94 12.81 19.17
N LYS A 378 3.06 13.93 18.45
CA LYS A 378 3.07 15.28 19.02
C LYS A 378 1.68 15.89 19.13
N LYS A 379 0.86 15.77 18.07
CA LYS A 379 -0.51 16.32 18.01
C LYS A 379 -1.28 15.80 16.82
N VAL A 380 -2.60 15.98 16.86
CA VAL A 380 -3.51 15.86 15.71
C VAL A 380 -4.25 17.18 15.50
N GLU A 381 -4.28 17.66 14.26
CA GLU A 381 -5.01 18.86 13.86
C GLU A 381 -6.21 18.50 12.99
N PHE A 382 -7.36 19.10 13.27
CA PHE A 382 -8.62 18.88 12.55
C PHE A 382 -8.99 20.13 11.77
N TYR A 383 -9.18 19.97 10.46
CA TYR A 383 -9.55 21.01 9.51
C TYR A 383 -10.95 20.76 8.96
N TYR A 384 -11.71 21.83 8.75
CA TYR A 384 -13.03 21.81 8.12
C TYR A 384 -13.05 22.79 6.95
N ASP A 385 -13.31 22.27 5.74
CA ASP A 385 -13.15 23.01 4.49
C ASP A 385 -11.78 23.73 4.41
N GLY A 386 -10.71 23.02 4.80
CA GLY A 386 -9.33 23.53 4.80
C GLY A 386 -8.98 24.53 5.91
N LYS A 387 -9.91 24.86 6.83
CA LYS A 387 -9.64 25.76 7.96
C LYS A 387 -9.45 24.97 9.26
N LEU A 388 -8.35 25.20 9.97
CA LEU A 388 -8.11 24.59 11.29
C LEU A 388 -9.26 24.90 12.25
N GLN A 389 -9.79 23.86 12.90
CA GLN A 389 -10.88 23.95 13.86
C GLN A 389 -10.48 23.52 15.27
N HIS A 390 -9.61 22.51 15.37
CA HIS A 390 -9.22 21.94 16.65
C HIS A 390 -7.81 21.33 16.57
N THR A 391 -7.10 21.33 17.68
CA THR A 391 -5.82 20.63 17.86
C THR A 391 -5.92 19.79 19.13
N ALA A 392 -5.74 18.49 18.98
CA ALA A 392 -5.69 17.54 20.08
C ALA A 392 -4.23 17.15 20.34
N TRP A 393 -3.77 17.37 21.57
CA TRP A 393 -2.39 17.09 21.98
C TRP A 393 -2.23 15.68 22.57
N GLU A 394 -3.33 15.11 23.07
CA GLU A 394 -3.34 13.81 23.76
C GLU A 394 -4.51 12.94 23.27
N LYS A 395 -4.41 11.63 23.51
CA LYS A 395 -5.48 10.67 23.19
C LYS A 395 -6.65 10.82 24.19
N PRO A 396 -7.91 10.59 23.75
CA PRO A 396 -8.32 10.30 22.38
C PRO A 396 -8.29 11.55 21.49
N TYR A 397 -7.84 11.39 20.24
CA TYR A 397 -7.84 12.47 19.26
C TYR A 397 -9.25 12.61 18.67
N ILE A 398 -10.02 13.55 19.21
CA ILE A 398 -11.42 13.76 18.85
C ILE A 398 -11.75 15.24 18.62
N TRP A 399 -12.75 15.48 17.79
CA TRP A 399 -13.36 16.79 17.63
C TRP A 399 -14.86 16.67 17.34
N ARG A 400 -15.71 17.40 18.08
CA ARG A 400 -17.15 17.44 17.80
C ARG A 400 -17.45 18.51 16.74
N LEU A 401 -17.95 18.08 15.57
CA LEU A 401 -18.46 18.98 14.55
C LEU A 401 -19.93 19.32 14.83
N ASN A 402 -20.18 20.58 15.23
CA ASN A 402 -21.52 21.13 15.44
C ASN A 402 -21.60 22.52 14.80
N LYS A 403 -21.90 22.54 13.49
CA LYS A 403 -22.03 23.76 12.68
C LYS A 403 -23.28 23.67 11.81
N ILE A 404 -23.94 24.80 11.59
CA ILE A 404 -25.08 24.86 10.66
C ILE A 404 -24.57 24.61 9.23
N SER A 405 -25.19 23.67 8.53
CA SER A 405 -24.91 23.38 7.12
C SER A 405 -26.05 22.62 6.44
N ILE A 406 -26.14 22.79 5.12
CA ILE A 406 -27.02 22.03 4.22
C ILE A 406 -26.28 21.56 2.95
N ARG A 407 -24.94 21.56 2.97
CA ARG A 407 -24.12 21.32 1.78
C ARG A 407 -23.02 20.28 2.03
N LYS A 408 -22.22 20.03 0.99
CA LYS A 408 -21.04 19.16 1.07
C LYS A 408 -19.86 19.89 1.71
N HIS A 409 -19.08 19.12 2.45
CA HIS A 409 -17.89 19.55 3.18
C HIS A 409 -16.81 18.47 3.13
N ASN A 410 -15.60 18.87 3.55
CA ASN A 410 -14.55 17.93 3.91
C ASN A 410 -14.04 18.19 5.32
N ILE A 411 -13.59 17.11 5.96
CA ILE A 411 -12.76 17.15 7.14
C ILE A 411 -11.43 16.52 6.81
N THR A 412 -10.35 17.17 7.20
CA THR A 412 -9.00 16.62 7.14
C THR A 412 -8.45 16.56 8.55
N ALA A 413 -7.97 15.39 8.96
CA ALA A 413 -7.17 15.24 10.16
C ALA A 413 -5.70 15.08 9.76
N ILE A 414 -4.80 15.80 10.42
CA ILE A 414 -3.35 15.72 10.18
C ILE A 414 -2.66 15.34 11.47
N VAL A 415 -1.94 14.23 11.48
CA VAL A 415 -1.09 13.84 12.60
C VAL A 415 0.32 14.37 12.42
N TYR A 416 0.94 14.80 13.51
CA TYR A 416 2.33 15.23 13.58
C TYR A 416 3.04 14.37 14.61
N ASP A 417 4.20 13.83 14.26
CA ASP A 417 5.13 13.25 15.24
C ASP A 417 6.10 14.31 15.79
N GLU A 418 6.92 13.94 16.78
CA GLU A 418 7.91 14.83 17.38
C GLU A 418 9.03 15.25 16.41
N ASN A 419 9.28 14.45 15.37
CA ASN A 419 10.27 14.73 14.33
C ASN A 419 9.71 15.57 13.17
N GLY A 420 8.43 15.94 13.22
CA GLY A 420 7.76 16.72 12.20
C GLY A 420 7.31 15.91 10.97
N LYS A 421 7.39 14.57 10.99
CA LYS A 421 6.74 13.74 9.97
C LYS A 421 5.23 13.81 10.16
N THR A 422 4.51 13.73 9.06
CA THR A 422 3.05 13.87 9.05
C THR A 422 2.39 12.87 8.13
N SER A 423 1.14 12.55 8.44
CA SER A 423 0.18 11.89 7.57
C SER A 423 -1.17 12.57 7.77
N LYS A 424 -2.06 12.43 6.80
CA LYS A 424 -3.42 12.97 6.90
C LYS A 424 -4.44 11.95 6.42
N ASP A 425 -5.68 12.13 6.85
CA ASP A 425 -6.83 11.47 6.22
C ASP A 425 -7.91 12.53 5.98
N THR A 426 -8.62 12.38 4.88
CA THR A 426 -9.68 13.29 4.46
C THR A 426 -10.95 12.51 4.17
N ILE A 427 -12.06 12.97 4.76
CA ILE A 427 -13.39 12.51 4.42
C ILE A 427 -14.23 13.63 3.82
N TYR A 428 -14.93 13.30 2.73
CA TYR A 428 -15.94 14.15 2.11
C TYR A 428 -17.34 13.64 2.50
N PHE A 429 -18.21 14.55 2.91
CA PHE A 429 -19.56 14.20 3.34
C PHE A 429 -20.56 15.32 3.08
N THR A 430 -21.83 14.94 2.98
CA THR A 430 -22.95 15.89 3.02
C THR A 430 -23.30 16.13 4.48
N PHE A 431 -23.33 17.39 4.90
CA PHE A 431 -23.63 17.76 6.28
C PHE A 431 -24.94 18.53 6.34
N LEU A 432 -25.91 18.00 7.08
CA LEU A 432 -27.26 18.55 7.22
C LEU A 432 -27.53 18.84 8.69
N ASN A 433 -27.23 20.05 9.13
CA ASN A 433 -27.48 20.52 10.48
C ASN A 433 -28.16 21.89 10.44
N LEU A 434 -29.38 21.96 10.94
CA LEU A 434 -30.21 23.15 10.92
C LEU A 434 -30.17 23.94 12.24
N ILE A 435 -29.65 23.36 13.33
CA ILE A 435 -29.68 23.96 14.66
C ILE A 435 -28.33 23.74 15.35
N ARG A 436 -27.67 24.83 15.72
CA ARG A 436 -26.47 24.75 16.55
C ARG A 436 -26.88 24.46 18.00
N LYS A 437 -26.71 23.22 18.46
CA LYS A 437 -26.85 22.88 19.89
C LYS A 437 -25.76 23.62 20.68
N ARG A 438 -26.12 24.23 21.81
CA ARG A 438 -25.19 24.98 22.67
C ARG A 438 -24.35 24.05 23.53
#